data_AF-A0A660VCD8-F1
#
_entry.id   AF-A0A660VCD8-F1
#
_cell.length_a   1.000
_cell.length_b   1.000
_cell.length_c   1.000
_cell.angle_alpha   90.00
_cell.angle_beta   90.00
_cell.angle_gamma   90.00
#
_symmetry.space_group_name_H-M   'P 1'
#
loop_
_entity.id
_entity.type
_entity.pdbx_description
1 polymer ?
#
loop_
_entity_poly.entity_id
_entity_poly.type
_entity_poly.pdbx_seq_one_letter_code
_entity_poly.pdbx_strand_id
1 'polypeptide(L)'
;MTDIVLLGISSVIGSGIFLLPGIAAGVMGPAALVPLLCAGLLCVLVALCYAEVGSRFSATGGAYLYAAEAFGPLVGFSVGWMSWWVRMIAWAALANGFA
;
A
#
# COMPACT_ATOMS: atom_id res chain seq x y z
N MET A 1 -13.67 13.17 -10.44
CA MET A 1 -12.58 12.16 -10.60
C MET A 1 -11.39 12.54 -9.73
N THR A 2 -10.98 13.80 -9.79
CA THR A 2 -10.02 14.44 -8.87
C THR A 2 -10.33 14.17 -7.39
N ASP A 3 -11.58 14.18 -6.97
CA ASP A 3 -11.98 13.96 -5.57
C ASP A 3 -11.51 12.60 -5.04
N ILE A 4 -11.61 11.54 -5.85
CA ILE A 4 -11.19 10.19 -5.48
C ILE A 4 -9.66 10.10 -5.42
N VAL A 5 -8.96 10.81 -6.31
CA VAL A 5 -7.50 10.89 -6.30
C VAL A 5 -7.01 11.61 -5.04
N LEU A 6 -7.63 12.75 -4.70
CA LEU A 6 -7.33 13.49 -3.47
C LEU A 6 -7.63 12.67 -2.21
N LEU A 7 -8.74 11.93 -2.19
CA LEU A 7 -9.04 10.98 -1.11
C LEU A 7 -7.94 9.92 -0.97
N GLY A 8 -7.49 9.35 -2.10
CA GLY A 8 -6.40 8.39 -2.13
C GLY A 8 -5.09 8.98 -1.58
N ILE A 9 -4.72 10.19 -2.00
CA ILE A 9 -3.52 10.88 -1.50
C ILE A 9 -3.61 11.09 0.02
N SER A 10 -4.74 11.60 0.52
CA SER A 10 -4.95 11.79 1.95
C SER A 10 -4.95 10.48 2.74
N SER A 11 -5.31 9.34 2.11
CA SER A 11 -5.24 8.03 2.77
C SER A 11 -3.80 7.52 2.93
N VAL A 12 -2.87 7.98 2.09
CA VAL A 12 -1.45 7.61 2.14
C VAL A 12 -0.64 8.58 3.00
N ILE A 13 -0.92 9.88 2.89
CA ILE A 13 -0.30 10.93 3.72
C ILE A 13 -0.96 10.89 5.11
N GLY A 14 -0.53 9.92 5.91
CA GLY A 14 -0.93 9.78 7.31
C GLY A 14 0.25 9.93 8.26
N SER A 15 0.03 9.48 9.49
CA SER A 15 1.01 9.30 10.56
C SER A 15 2.30 8.53 10.17
N GLY A 16 2.18 7.56 9.25
CA GLY A 16 3.28 6.68 8.86
C GLY A 16 4.46 7.42 8.21
N ILE A 17 4.22 8.58 7.61
CA ILE A 17 5.28 9.40 6.98
C ILE A 17 6.25 9.99 8.00
N PHE A 18 5.83 10.13 9.26
CA PHE A 18 6.69 10.66 10.33
C PHE A 18 7.37 9.53 11.11
N LEU A 19 6.65 8.43 11.32
CA LEU A 19 7.14 7.31 12.14
C LEU A 19 8.30 6.56 11.48
N LEU A 20 8.13 6.14 10.21
CA LEU A 20 9.12 5.30 9.53
C LEU A 20 10.45 6.03 9.30
N PRO A 21 10.47 7.27 8.78
CA PRO A 21 11.72 8.02 8.65
C PRO A 21 12.34 8.35 10.01
N GLY A 22 11.55 8.59 11.05
CA GLY A 22 12.05 8.83 12.41
C GLY A 22 12.82 7.63 12.96
N ILE A 23 12.25 6.43 12.84
CA ILE A 23 12.91 5.19 13.24
C ILE A 23 14.15 4.93 12.37
N ALA A 24 14.03 5.08 11.05
CA ALA A 24 15.13 4.84 10.12
C ALA A 24 16.30 5.81 10.36
N ALA A 25 16.03 7.08 10.64
CA ALA A 25 17.03 8.08 10.99
C ALA A 25 17.69 7.78 12.34
N GLY A 26 16.96 7.24 13.31
CA GLY A 26 17.51 6.79 14.59
C GLY A 26 18.52 5.65 14.46
N VAL A 27 18.32 4.75 13.49
CA VAL A 27 19.21 3.60 13.26
C VAL A 27 20.36 3.91 12.31
N MET A 28 20.10 4.67 11.24
CA MET A 28 21.02 4.82 10.10
C MET A 28 21.49 6.26 9.85
N GLY A 29 20.97 7.24 10.61
CA GLY A 29 21.28 8.65 10.43
C GLY A 29 20.89 9.16 9.03
N PRO A 30 21.70 10.04 8.40
CA PRO A 30 21.42 10.61 7.08
C PRO A 30 21.28 9.56 5.96
N ALA A 31 21.86 8.37 6.14
CA ALA A 31 21.80 7.30 5.15
C ALA A 31 20.39 6.71 4.99
N ALA A 32 19.47 6.97 5.93
CA ALA A 32 18.07 6.54 5.86
C ALA A 32 17.30 7.10 4.64
N LEU A 33 17.81 8.16 4.00
CA LEU A 33 17.21 8.72 2.78
C LEU A 33 17.29 7.74 1.59
N VAL A 34 18.35 6.94 1.51
CA VAL A 34 18.56 5.98 0.41
C VAL A 34 17.46 4.90 0.39
N PRO A 35 17.21 4.13 1.47
CA PRO A 35 16.13 3.15 1.49
C PRO A 35 14.74 3.80 1.34
N LEU A 36 14.55 5.03 1.82
CA LEU A 36 13.29 5.76 1.62
C LEU A 36 13.01 6.05 0.14
N LEU A 37 14.02 6.52 -0.60
CA LEU A 37 13.92 6.75 -2.03
C LEU A 37 13.72 5.45 -2.82
N CYS A 38 14.46 4.39 -2.46
CA CYS A 38 14.27 3.08 -3.07
C CYS A 38 12.85 2.53 -2.83
N ALA A 39 12.31 2.65 -1.62
CA ALA A 39 10.94 2.26 -1.32
C ALA A 39 9.93 3.06 -2.14
N GLY A 40 10.12 4.38 -2.28
CA GLY A 40 9.29 5.23 -3.13
C GLY A 40 9.29 4.79 -4.58
N LEU A 41 10.46 4.46 -5.14
CA LEU A 41 10.57 3.97 -6.51
C LEU A 41 9.83 2.64 -6.72
N LEU A 42 9.97 1.70 -5.78
CA LEU A 42 9.25 0.42 -5.82
C LEU A 42 7.73 0.65 -5.74
N CYS A 43 7.26 1.55 -4.89
CA CYS A 43 5.84 1.91 -4.82
C CYS A 43 5.32 2.48 -6.15
N VAL A 44 6.09 3.31 -6.86
CA VAL A 44 5.72 3.82 -8.19
C VAL A 44 5.62 2.69 -9.21
N LEU A 45 6.57 1.76 -9.23
CA LEU A 45 6.53 0.60 -10.12
C LEU A 45 5.28 -0.25 -9.86
N VAL A 46 4.96 -0.53 -8.60
CA VAL A 46 3.73 -1.25 -8.22
C VAL A 46 2.49 -0.47 -8.65
N ALA A 47 2.46 0.85 -8.45
CA ALA A 47 1.34 1.69 -8.87
C ALA A 47 1.13 1.65 -10.39
N LEU A 48 2.20 1.62 -11.18
CA LEU A 48 2.12 1.47 -12.65
C LEU A 48 1.54 0.10 -13.05
N CYS A 49 1.96 -0.99 -12.40
CA CYS A 49 1.36 -2.30 -12.63
C CYS A 49 -0.14 -2.31 -12.31
N TYR A 50 -0.55 -1.70 -11.19
CA TYR A 50 -1.96 -1.57 -10.82
C TYR A 50 -2.74 -0.68 -11.79
N ALA A 51 -2.13 0.39 -12.32
CA ALA A 51 -2.75 1.25 -13.33
C ALA A 51 -2.97 0.50 -14.66
N GLU A 52 -1.99 -0.29 -15.10
CA GLU A 52 -2.12 -1.11 -16.32
C GLU A 52 -3.23 -2.14 -16.17
N VAL A 53 -3.23 -2.90 -15.06
CA VAL A 53 -4.26 -3.91 -14.80
C VAL A 53 -5.63 -3.26 -14.61
N GLY A 54 -5.72 -2.17 -13.83
CA GLY A 54 -6.96 -1.43 -13.60
C GLY A 54 -7.56 -0.84 -14.87
N SER A 55 -6.75 -0.52 -15.88
CA SER A 55 -7.26 -0.08 -17.19
C SER A 55 -7.96 -1.19 -18.00
N ARG A 56 -7.66 -2.46 -17.71
CA ARG A 56 -8.22 -3.63 -18.40
C ARG A 56 -9.49 -4.18 -17.73
N PHE A 57 -9.72 -3.85 -16.47
CA PHE A 57 -10.85 -4.36 -15.69
C PHE A 57 -11.86 -3.25 -15.40
N SER A 58 -13.11 -3.45 -15.84
CA SER A 58 -14.25 -2.55 -15.56
C SER A 58 -15.02 -2.93 -14.29
N ALA A 59 -14.71 -4.09 -13.70
CA ALA A 59 -15.38 -4.60 -12.50
C ALA A 59 -14.72 -4.09 -11.21
N THR A 60 -15.55 -3.79 -10.20
CA THR A 60 -15.10 -3.32 -8.90
C THR A 60 -14.61 -4.48 -8.03
N GLY A 61 -13.39 -4.39 -7.51
CA GLY A 61 -12.85 -5.42 -6.60
C GLY A 61 -11.35 -5.34 -6.32
N GLY A 62 -10.60 -4.50 -7.05
CA GLY A 62 -9.18 -4.25 -6.80
C GLY A 62 -8.32 -5.52 -6.87
N ALA A 63 -7.36 -5.66 -5.96
CA ALA A 63 -6.39 -6.76 -5.94
C ALA A 63 -7.05 -8.16 -5.88
N TYR A 64 -8.19 -8.29 -5.19
CA TYR A 64 -8.96 -9.53 -5.13
C TYR A 64 -9.42 -9.97 -6.51
N LEU A 65 -10.01 -9.05 -7.27
CA LEU A 65 -10.56 -9.33 -8.59
C LEU A 65 -9.43 -9.65 -9.58
N TYR A 66 -8.30 -8.95 -9.48
CA TYR A 66 -7.12 -9.21 -10.33
C TYR A 66 -6.53 -10.60 -10.07
N ALA A 67 -6.44 -11.01 -8.80
CA ALA A 67 -5.94 -12.33 -8.42
C ALA A 67 -6.93 -13.45 -8.77
N ALA A 68 -8.24 -13.20 -8.61
CA ALA A 68 -9.29 -14.14 -8.96
C ALA A 68 -9.32 -14.43 -10.46
N GLU A 69 -9.16 -13.40 -11.30
CA GLU A 69 -9.15 -13.58 -12.76
C GLU A 69 -7.87 -14.26 -13.26
N ALA A 70 -6.71 -13.92 -12.69
CA ALA A 70 -5.43 -14.45 -13.15
C ALA A 70 -5.17 -15.91 -12.69
N PHE A 71 -5.58 -16.27 -11.47
CA PHE A 71 -5.21 -17.54 -10.83
C PHE A 71 -6.40 -18.38 -10.35
N GLY A 72 -7.63 -17.88 -10.51
CA GLY A 72 -8.85 -18.57 -10.14
C GLY A 72 -9.40 -18.22 -8.74
N PRO A 73 -10.59 -18.74 -8.41
CA PRO A 73 -11.40 -18.26 -7.28
C PRO A 73 -10.78 -18.54 -5.90
N LEU A 74 -10.03 -19.64 -5.74
CA LEU A 74 -9.36 -19.96 -4.47
C LEU A 74 -8.25 -18.96 -4.13
N VAL A 75 -7.45 -18.57 -5.13
CA VAL A 75 -6.37 -17.60 -4.96
C VAL A 75 -6.97 -16.21 -4.72
N GLY A 76 -8.02 -15.84 -5.46
CA GLY A 76 -8.82 -14.65 -5.18
C GLY A 76 -9.25 -14.58 -3.72
N PHE A 77 -9.92 -15.62 -3.20
CA PHE A 77 -10.36 -15.69 -1.81
C PHE A 77 -9.22 -15.48 -0.80
N SER A 78 -8.07 -16.13 -1.02
CA SER A 78 -6.91 -15.99 -0.14
C SER A 78 -6.37 -14.55 -0.10
N VAL A 79 -6.30 -13.88 -1.26
CA VAL A 79 -5.88 -12.47 -1.39
C VAL A 79 -6.86 -11.52 -0.72
N GLY A 80 -8.16 -11.82 -0.81
CA GLY A 80 -9.21 -11.09 -0.10
C GLY A 80 -9.01 -11.15 1.42
N TRP A 81 -8.77 -12.35 1.95
CA TRP A 81 -8.50 -12.56 3.38
C TRP A 81 -7.21 -11.84 3.82
N MET A 82 -6.12 -11.97 3.06
CA MET A 82 -4.87 -11.27 3.36
C MET A 82 -5.02 -9.75 3.35
N SER A 83 -5.82 -9.19 2.43
CA SER A 83 -6.10 -7.76 2.38
C SER A 83 -6.81 -7.26 3.64
N TRP A 84 -7.71 -8.07 4.20
CA TRP A 84 -8.38 -7.76 5.46
C TRP A 84 -7.41 -7.78 6.65
N TRP A 85 -6.57 -8.82 6.76
CA TRP A 85 -5.55 -8.91 7.81
C TRP A 85 -4.55 -7.77 7.76
N VAL A 86 -4.03 -7.43 6.58
CA VAL A 86 -3.09 -6.31 6.39
C VAL A 86 -3.68 -5.01 6.92
N ARG A 87 -4.96 -4.75 6.65
CA ARG A 87 -5.63 -3.55 7.16
C ARG A 87 -5.71 -3.54 8.67
N MET A 88 -6.08 -4.66 9.30
CA MET A 88 -6.12 -4.75 10.77
C MET A 88 -4.73 -4.56 11.40
N ILE A 89 -3.70 -5.20 10.86
CA ILE A 89 -2.32 -5.08 11.34
C ILE A 89 -1.82 -3.64 11.16
N ALA A 90 -2.15 -2.98 10.05
CA ALA A 90 -1.78 -1.59 9.83
C ALA A 90 -2.37 -0.65 10.89
N TRP A 91 -3.64 -0.83 11.28
CA TRP A 91 -4.25 -0.07 12.37
C TRP A 91 -3.59 -0.37 13.73
N ALA A 92 -3.26 -1.63 14.01
CA ALA A 92 -2.56 -2.02 15.24
C ALA A 92 -1.15 -1.43 15.32
N ALA A 93 -0.39 -1.50 14.21
CA ALA A 93 0.95 -0.91 14.11
C ALA A 93 0.90 0.62 14.31
N LEU A 94 -0.13 1.25 13.75
CA LEU A 94 -0.36 2.68 13.94
C LEU A 94 -0.66 3.03 15.40
N ALA A 95 -1.54 2.27 16.06
CA ALA A 95 -1.86 2.47 17.47
C ALA A 95 -0.61 2.34 18.35
N ASN A 96 0.24 1.34 18.11
CA ASN A 96 1.51 1.17 18.82
C ASN A 96 2.51 2.31 18.52
N GLY A 97 2.44 2.90 17.33
CA GLY A 97 3.29 4.01 16.95
C GLY A 97 2.98 5.33 17.66
N PHE A 98 1.76 5.46 18.19
CA PHE A 98 1.28 6.65 18.89
C PHE A 98 1.10 6.48 20.40
N ALA A 99 1.30 5.27 20.91
CA ALA A 99 1.33 4.97 22.35
C ALA A 99 2.72 5.27 22.94
#